data_AF-A0A838W0U8-F1
#
_entry.id   AF-A0A838W0U8-F1
#
_cell.length_a   1.000
_cell.length_b   1.000
_cell.length_c   1.000
_cell.angle_alpha   90.00
_cell.angle_beta   90.00
_cell.angle_gamma   90.00
#
_symmetry.space_group_name_H-M   'P 1'
#
loop_
_entity.id
_entity.type
_entity.pdbx_description
1 polymer ?
#
loop_
_entity_poly.entity_id
_entity_poly.type
_entity_poly.pdbx_seq_one_letter_code
_entity_poly.pdbx_strand_id
1 'polypeptide(L)'
;MGIDIPYGVYEYLFKLALTIVDSHKASESVMSILSHFILKKYLSAYQISKKEKSINHTHDYKITNAKVKKVLDLGLIERVKDTSHISEIELVRNPKYYKLTEQGLFTLYIKHKTYRPHYFVVDKKGEKRFQVIALSRNSLLRYGEYDFYRFFLYPWMDKKTIANSSPQFAKKVHDLLSDIGQYVEKCLLSSLYGSLLSLMFKKYDDYQKGIDANGINHVESLFKKLDYSKVTDNKSATPPGNNEDGIIPLSYLDPNENKIYNEIAVSRYKLLASLNLKSMYYRAVFSLVSGDIKDEDKRILKQDLKFKKMLTELNSQFQNNCDLLYK
;
A
#
# COMPACT_ATOMS: atom_id res chain seq x y z
N MET A 1 -21.53 -2.16 19.61
CA MET A 1 -21.57 -2.07 18.14
C MET A 1 -20.17 -2.33 17.63
N GLY A 2 -19.95 -3.49 17.01
CA GLY A 2 -18.63 -3.87 16.50
C GLY A 2 -18.26 -3.01 15.31
N ILE A 3 -16.98 -2.70 15.17
CA ILE A 3 -16.44 -2.17 13.92
C ILE A 3 -16.53 -3.31 12.91
N ASP A 4 -17.59 -3.32 12.10
CA ASP A 4 -17.63 -4.14 10.91
C ASP A 4 -16.47 -3.72 10.03
N ILE A 5 -15.61 -4.68 9.68
CA ILE A 5 -14.55 -4.45 8.70
C ILE A 5 -15.27 -4.07 7.41
N PRO A 6 -15.10 -2.84 6.89
CA PRO A 6 -15.81 -2.42 5.70
C PRO A 6 -15.55 -3.40 4.57
N TYR A 7 -16.59 -3.80 3.84
CA TYR A 7 -16.49 -4.72 2.70
C TYR A 7 -15.34 -4.32 1.73
N GLY A 8 -15.12 -3.01 1.55
CA GLY A 8 -14.02 -2.47 0.73
C GLY A 8 -12.59 -2.83 1.18
N VAL A 9 -12.37 -3.18 2.45
CA VAL A 9 -11.05 -3.65 2.93
C VAL A 9 -10.70 -4.98 2.27
N TYR A 10 -11.66 -5.89 2.14
CA TYR A 10 -11.42 -7.22 1.56
C TYR A 10 -11.15 -7.15 0.06
N GLU A 11 -11.82 -6.23 -0.64
CA GLU A 11 -11.55 -5.96 -2.06
C GLU A 11 -10.17 -5.33 -2.26
N TYR A 12 -9.79 -4.40 -1.40
CA TYR A 12 -8.45 -3.81 -1.42
C TYR A 12 -7.36 -4.85 -1.13
N LEU A 13 -7.56 -5.73 -0.14
CA LEU A 13 -6.65 -6.85 0.15
C LEU A 13 -6.50 -7.79 -1.05
N PHE A 14 -7.54 -7.99 -1.85
CA PHE A 14 -7.46 -8.78 -3.07
C PHE A 14 -6.65 -8.07 -4.16
N LYS A 15 -6.87 -6.77 -4.38
CA LYS A 15 -6.03 -5.95 -5.29
C LYS A 15 -4.56 -6.04 -4.85
N LEU A 16 -4.29 -5.93 -3.55
CA LEU A 16 -2.95 -6.12 -3.00
C LEU A 16 -2.41 -7.52 -3.27
N ALA A 17 -3.19 -8.59 -3.05
CA ALA A 17 -2.75 -9.97 -3.28
C ALA A 17 -2.27 -10.23 -4.72
N LEU A 18 -2.98 -9.69 -5.72
CA LEU A 18 -2.57 -9.77 -7.12
C LEU A 18 -1.22 -9.09 -7.38
N THR A 19 -0.91 -8.06 -6.60
CA THR A 19 0.31 -7.24 -6.76
C THR A 19 1.48 -7.66 -5.86
N ILE A 20 1.22 -8.44 -4.80
CA ILE A 20 2.24 -8.87 -3.81
C ILE A 20 3.23 -9.87 -4.40
N VAL A 21 2.79 -10.70 -5.36
CA VAL A 21 3.67 -11.66 -6.05
C VAL A 21 4.86 -10.94 -6.71
N ASP A 22 4.65 -9.73 -7.24
CA ASP A 22 5.71 -8.93 -7.85
C ASP A 22 6.56 -8.15 -6.83
N SER A 23 6.05 -7.92 -5.61
CA SER A 23 6.83 -7.30 -4.53
C SER A 23 8.00 -8.17 -4.05
N HIS A 24 7.94 -9.50 -4.23
CA HIS A 24 9.09 -10.39 -3.99
C HIS A 24 10.20 -10.23 -5.02
N LYS A 25 9.90 -9.69 -6.21
CA LYS A 25 10.89 -9.37 -7.24
C LYS A 25 11.60 -8.03 -6.96
N ALA A 26 11.20 -7.31 -5.91
CA ALA A 26 11.84 -6.07 -5.48
C ALA A 26 13.22 -6.37 -4.87
N SER A 27 14.26 -6.24 -5.69
CA SER A 27 15.65 -6.34 -5.25
C SER A 27 16.11 -5.08 -4.51
N GLU A 28 17.28 -5.13 -3.87
CA GLU A 28 17.91 -3.96 -3.24
C GLU A 28 17.98 -2.73 -4.15
N SER A 29 18.27 -2.96 -5.44
CA SER A 29 18.29 -1.91 -6.47
C SER A 29 16.92 -1.23 -6.65
N VAL A 30 15.82 -1.99 -6.59
CA VAL A 30 14.45 -1.45 -6.64
C VAL A 30 14.15 -0.67 -5.37
N MET A 31 14.52 -1.20 -4.20
CA MET A 31 14.32 -0.54 -2.91
C MET A 31 15.06 0.80 -2.82
N SER A 32 16.29 0.88 -3.37
CA SER A 32 17.05 2.13 -3.48
C SER A 32 16.24 3.21 -4.20
N ILE A 33 15.60 2.88 -5.32
CA ILE A 33 14.77 3.83 -6.06
C ILE A 33 13.51 4.22 -5.28
N LEU A 34 12.74 3.24 -4.79
CA LEU A 34 11.49 3.50 -4.06
C LEU A 34 11.71 4.39 -2.85
N SER A 35 12.83 4.17 -2.15
CA SER A 35 13.19 4.90 -0.95
C SER A 35 13.27 6.42 -1.18
N HIS A 36 13.71 6.87 -2.36
CA HIS A 36 13.82 8.30 -2.66
C HIS A 36 12.47 9.03 -2.63
N PHE A 37 11.38 8.32 -2.90
CA PHE A 37 10.03 8.87 -2.87
C PHE A 37 9.49 9.10 -1.45
N ILE A 38 10.16 8.58 -0.41
CA ILE A 38 9.93 8.98 0.98
C ILE A 38 10.30 10.45 1.18
N LEU A 39 11.29 10.95 0.44
CA LEU A 39 11.78 12.33 0.55
C LEU A 39 10.95 13.32 -0.26
N LYS A 40 10.54 12.94 -1.48
CA LYS A 40 9.73 13.79 -2.37
C LYS A 40 8.64 12.97 -3.06
N LYS A 41 7.43 13.54 -3.18
CA LYS A 41 6.28 12.89 -3.82
C LYS A 41 6.52 12.61 -5.30
N TYR A 42 7.17 13.57 -5.95
CA TYR A 42 7.43 13.57 -7.37
C TYR A 42 8.93 13.65 -7.60
N LEU A 43 9.47 12.74 -8.39
CA LEU A 43 10.88 12.72 -8.74
C LEU A 43 11.08 12.33 -10.20
N SER A 44 12.02 12.99 -10.86
CA SER A 44 12.56 12.53 -12.15
C SER A 44 13.73 11.56 -11.94
N ALA A 45 14.07 10.80 -12.99
CA ALA A 45 15.26 9.95 -12.98
C ALA A 45 16.55 10.75 -12.76
N TYR A 46 16.61 12.00 -13.24
CA TYR A 46 17.75 12.88 -13.03
C TYR A 46 17.86 13.33 -11.58
N GLN A 47 16.76 13.73 -10.95
CA GLN A 47 16.75 14.11 -9.52
C GLN A 47 17.19 12.94 -8.64
N ILE A 48 16.78 11.72 -8.97
CA ILE A 48 17.23 10.50 -8.28
C ILE A 48 18.73 10.31 -8.49
N SER A 49 19.19 10.37 -9.75
CA SER A 49 20.61 10.17 -10.09
C SER A 49 21.52 11.19 -9.42
N LYS A 50 21.11 12.46 -9.38
CA LYS A 50 21.84 13.53 -8.69
C LYS A 50 21.99 13.26 -7.20
N LYS A 51 20.94 12.71 -6.56
CA LYS A 51 21.00 12.30 -5.14
C LYS A 51 21.89 11.08 -4.94
N GLU A 52 21.77 10.05 -5.77
CA GLU A 52 22.64 8.87 -5.67
C GLU A 52 24.12 9.25 -5.90
N LYS A 53 24.41 10.16 -6.85
CA LYS A 53 25.77 10.67 -7.11
C LYS A 53 26.36 11.48 -5.96
N SER A 54 25.52 12.19 -5.19
CA SER A 54 25.98 12.89 -3.98
C SER A 54 26.39 11.94 -2.85
N ILE A 55 25.92 10.68 -2.90
CA ILE A 55 26.27 9.63 -1.95
C ILE A 55 27.44 8.79 -2.46
N ASN A 56 27.48 8.52 -3.77
CA ASN A 56 28.55 7.77 -4.43
C ASN A 56 29.02 8.49 -5.70
N HIS A 57 30.23 9.08 -5.65
CA HIS A 57 30.77 9.92 -6.71
C HIS A 57 30.96 9.21 -8.07
N THR A 58 30.98 7.88 -8.10
CA THR A 58 31.13 7.06 -9.33
C THR A 58 29.80 6.73 -10.00
N HIS A 59 28.68 7.24 -9.49
CA HIS A 59 27.35 6.86 -9.95
C HIS A 59 26.95 7.49 -11.29
N ASP A 60 26.43 6.67 -12.20
CA ASP A 60 26.01 7.04 -13.56
C ASP A 60 24.48 7.18 -13.68
N TYR A 61 24.06 8.22 -14.40
CA TYR A 61 22.67 8.44 -14.81
C TYR A 61 22.09 7.27 -15.61
N LYS A 62 22.89 6.64 -16.48
CA LYS A 62 22.42 5.50 -17.29
C LYS A 62 21.97 4.33 -16.40
N ILE A 63 22.71 4.06 -15.34
CA ILE A 63 22.38 3.04 -14.33
C ILE A 63 21.09 3.43 -13.61
N THR A 64 20.98 4.68 -13.16
CA THR A 64 19.77 5.16 -12.48
C THR A 64 18.53 5.01 -13.36
N ASN A 65 18.62 5.41 -14.63
CA ASN A 65 17.51 5.34 -15.57
C ASN A 65 17.07 3.89 -15.83
N ALA A 66 18.01 2.95 -15.92
CA ALA A 66 17.69 1.53 -16.04
C ALA A 66 16.97 1.00 -14.78
N LYS A 67 17.39 1.41 -13.58
CA LYS A 67 16.69 1.06 -12.33
C LYS A 67 15.29 1.65 -12.27
N VAL A 68 15.12 2.92 -12.62
CA VAL A 68 13.81 3.60 -12.66
C VAL A 68 12.89 2.89 -13.66
N LYS A 69 13.38 2.54 -14.85
CA LYS A 69 12.61 1.75 -15.81
C LYS A 69 12.17 0.41 -15.22
N LYS A 70 13.07 -0.33 -14.57
CA LYS A 70 12.72 -1.59 -13.89
C LYS A 70 11.63 -1.39 -12.84
N VAL A 71 11.69 -0.32 -12.04
CA VAL A 71 10.67 -0.04 -11.01
C VAL A 71 9.33 0.33 -11.63
N LEU A 72 9.34 1.05 -12.75
CA LEU A 72 8.15 1.37 -13.55
C LEU A 72 7.53 0.11 -14.17
N ASP A 73 8.36 -0.76 -14.76
CA ASP A 73 7.91 -2.02 -15.38
C ASP A 73 7.31 -2.99 -14.34
N LEU A 74 7.68 -2.86 -13.06
CA LEU A 74 7.08 -3.59 -11.93
C LEU A 74 5.79 -2.94 -11.38
N GLY A 75 5.33 -1.81 -11.94
CA GLY A 75 4.13 -1.11 -11.48
C GLY A 75 4.27 -0.41 -10.12
N LEU A 76 5.48 -0.30 -9.57
CA LEU A 76 5.71 0.27 -8.22
C LEU A 76 5.79 1.81 -8.22
N ILE A 77 6.01 2.39 -9.40
CA ILE A 77 5.90 3.83 -9.64
C ILE A 77 5.06 4.03 -10.90
N GLU A 78 4.47 5.20 -11.02
CA GLU A 78 3.72 5.61 -12.22
C GLU A 78 4.19 6.97 -12.72
N ARG A 79 4.05 7.19 -14.03
CA ARG A 79 4.40 8.46 -14.66
C ARG A 79 3.33 9.50 -14.36
N VAL A 80 3.76 10.67 -13.93
CA VAL A 80 2.88 11.82 -13.69
C VAL A 80 2.52 12.48 -15.03
N LYS A 81 1.22 12.58 -15.32
CA LYS A 81 0.72 13.19 -16.56
C LYS A 81 0.67 14.72 -16.49
N ASP A 82 0.22 15.25 -15.35
CA ASP A 82 0.16 16.68 -15.08
C ASP A 82 1.30 17.10 -14.14
N THR A 83 2.20 17.97 -14.59
CA THR A 83 3.33 18.44 -13.79
C THR A 83 3.11 19.81 -13.16
N SER A 84 1.93 20.42 -13.32
CA SER A 84 1.61 21.78 -12.85
C SER A 84 1.79 21.98 -11.34
N HIS A 85 1.59 20.92 -10.56
CA HIS A 85 1.66 20.91 -9.10
C HIS A 85 3.06 20.53 -8.55
N ILE A 86 4.06 20.36 -9.42
CA ILE A 86 5.42 20.00 -9.02
C ILE A 86 6.18 21.28 -8.68
N SER A 87 6.53 21.46 -7.40
CA SER A 87 7.19 22.67 -6.89
C SER A 87 8.64 22.83 -7.35
N GLU A 88 9.30 21.74 -7.77
CA GLU A 88 10.68 21.74 -8.24
C GLU A 88 10.75 21.15 -9.65
N ILE A 89 10.39 21.98 -10.63
CA ILE A 89 10.52 21.64 -12.04
C ILE A 89 11.98 21.79 -12.47
N GLU A 90 12.50 20.77 -13.13
CA GLU A 90 13.83 20.83 -13.74
C GLU A 90 13.76 21.68 -14.99
N LEU A 91 14.73 22.60 -15.15
CA LEU A 91 14.87 23.44 -16.34
C LEU A 91 15.33 22.66 -17.59
N VAL A 92 15.43 21.33 -17.50
CA VAL A 92 15.83 20.46 -18.61
C VAL A 92 14.64 20.31 -19.57
N ARG A 93 14.88 20.07 -20.87
CA ARG A 93 13.79 19.84 -21.84
C ARG A 93 12.96 18.60 -21.45
N ASN A 94 11.68 18.80 -21.14
CA ASN A 94 10.65 17.76 -20.90
C ASN A 94 11.04 16.62 -19.94
N PRO A 95 11.36 16.90 -18.66
CA PRO A 95 11.61 15.87 -17.66
C PRO A 95 10.38 14.98 -17.46
N LYS A 96 10.62 13.67 -17.33
CA LYS A 96 9.59 12.70 -16.94
C LYS A 96 9.61 12.56 -15.42
N TYR A 97 8.49 12.88 -14.77
CA TYR A 97 8.30 12.70 -13.34
C TYR A 97 7.51 11.44 -13.04
N TYR A 98 7.84 10.86 -11.90
CA TYR A 98 7.21 9.66 -11.37
C TYR A 98 6.71 9.91 -9.95
N LYS A 99 5.79 9.08 -9.47
CA LYS A 99 5.36 8.98 -8.06
C LYS A 99 5.16 7.50 -7.68
N LEU A 100 5.16 7.19 -6.39
CA LEU A 100 4.83 5.83 -5.91
C LEU A 100 3.39 5.46 -6.25
N THR A 101 3.14 4.20 -6.59
CA THR A 101 1.79 3.61 -6.59
C THR A 101 1.44 3.10 -5.18
N GLU A 102 0.18 2.70 -4.96
CA GLU A 102 -0.26 1.95 -3.77
C GLU A 102 0.63 0.72 -3.52
N GLN A 103 0.91 -0.04 -4.58
CA GLN A 103 1.77 -1.21 -4.56
C GLN A 103 3.22 -0.86 -4.20
N GLY A 104 3.75 0.25 -4.72
CA GLY A 104 5.07 0.75 -4.36
C GLY A 104 5.17 1.14 -2.89
N LEU A 105 4.14 1.81 -2.36
CA LEU A 105 4.04 2.15 -0.94
C LEU A 105 3.95 0.90 -0.06
N PHE A 106 3.12 -0.06 -0.43
CA PHE A 106 2.99 -1.32 0.30
C PHE A 106 4.29 -2.14 0.30
N THR A 107 4.95 -2.23 -0.86
CA THR A 107 6.26 -2.87 -1.01
C THR A 107 7.31 -2.21 -0.12
N LEU A 108 7.29 -0.87 -0.05
CA LEU A 108 8.11 -0.14 0.92
C LEU A 108 7.82 -0.64 2.33
N TYR A 109 6.57 -0.63 2.81
CA TYR A 109 6.24 -1.06 4.18
C TYR A 109 6.66 -2.48 4.52
N ILE A 110 6.45 -3.45 3.63
CA ILE A 110 6.88 -4.83 3.84
C ILE A 110 8.40 -4.91 4.02
N LYS A 111 9.14 -4.23 3.15
CA LYS A 111 10.61 -4.30 3.07
C LYS A 111 11.29 -3.25 3.96
N HIS A 112 10.56 -2.30 4.54
CA HIS A 112 11.10 -1.12 5.25
C HIS A 112 11.90 -1.49 6.50
N LYS A 113 11.56 -2.59 7.19
CA LYS A 113 12.31 -3.04 8.36
C LYS A 113 13.73 -3.51 8.02
N THR A 114 13.93 -4.07 6.82
CA THR A 114 15.23 -4.54 6.35
C THR A 114 15.95 -3.49 5.51
N TYR A 115 15.20 -2.66 4.76
CA TYR A 115 15.74 -1.59 3.94
C TYR A 115 15.36 -0.23 4.53
N ARG A 116 16.07 0.16 5.58
CA ARG A 116 16.15 1.58 5.96
C ARG A 116 17.16 2.25 5.05
N PRO A 117 16.75 3.06 4.05
CA PRO A 117 17.69 3.97 3.43
C PRO A 117 18.27 4.85 4.56
N HIS A 118 19.55 4.64 4.86
CA HIS A 118 20.29 5.48 5.79
C HIS A 118 20.50 6.81 5.08
N TYR A 119 19.50 7.69 5.13
CA TYR A 119 19.66 9.04 4.63
C TYR A 119 20.45 9.84 5.65
N PHE A 120 21.75 9.90 5.39
CA PHE A 120 22.60 10.95 5.92
C PHE A 120 22.30 12.23 5.14
N VAL A 121 21.94 13.29 5.84
CA VAL A 121 22.10 14.65 5.31
C VAL A 121 23.45 15.13 5.78
N VAL A 122 24.31 15.51 4.84
CA VAL A 122 25.56 16.23 5.14
C VAL A 122 25.16 17.70 5.28
N ASP A 123 25.33 18.27 6.47
CA ASP A 123 25.09 19.70 6.67
C ASP A 123 26.18 20.54 5.96
N LYS A 124 26.00 21.88 5.94
CA LYS A 124 27.00 22.80 5.34
C LYS A 124 28.39 22.73 5.99
N LYS A 125 28.53 22.06 7.14
CA LYS A 125 29.77 21.86 7.91
C LYS A 125 30.33 20.44 7.77
N GLY A 126 29.70 19.57 6.97
CA GLY A 126 30.16 18.19 6.76
C GLY A 126 29.60 17.16 7.76
N GLU A 127 28.72 17.53 8.69
CA GLU A 127 28.15 16.59 9.66
C GLU A 127 27.05 15.74 9.02
N LYS A 128 27.22 14.41 9.08
CA LYS A 128 26.20 13.43 8.69
C LYS A 128 25.15 13.31 9.79
N ARG A 129 23.95 13.87 9.58
CA ARG A 129 22.81 13.71 10.51
C ARG A 129 21.77 12.72 9.97
N PHE A 130 21.31 11.82 10.84
CA PHE A 130 20.23 10.88 10.56
C PHE A 130 18.88 11.62 10.58
N GLN A 131 18.21 11.76 9.43
CA GLN A 131 16.87 12.39 9.34
C GLN A 131 15.69 11.41 9.36
N VAL A 132 15.92 10.10 9.56
CA VAL A 132 14.88 9.05 9.48
C VAL A 132 13.64 9.37 10.35
N ILE A 133 13.86 9.98 11.51
CA ILE A 133 12.80 10.41 12.42
C ILE A 133 11.97 11.56 11.80
N ALA A 134 12.60 12.58 11.22
CA ALA A 134 11.94 13.75 10.63
C ALA A 134 11.10 13.41 9.38
N LEU A 135 11.50 12.40 8.61
CA LEU A 135 10.88 12.04 7.33
C LEU A 135 9.59 11.21 7.50
N SER A 136 9.43 10.57 8.65
CA SER A 136 8.30 9.71 8.99
C SER A 136 6.97 10.45 8.88
N ARG A 137 6.84 11.62 9.51
CA ARG A 137 5.60 12.42 9.48
C ARG A 137 5.27 12.91 8.08
N ASN A 138 6.26 13.37 7.32
CA ASN A 138 6.07 13.88 5.96
C ASN A 138 5.59 12.78 4.99
N SER A 139 6.08 11.56 5.13
CA SER A 139 5.64 10.42 4.31
C SER A 139 4.15 10.13 4.53
N LEU A 140 3.70 10.05 5.79
CA LEU A 140 2.28 9.79 6.11
C LEU A 140 1.36 10.89 5.60
N LEU A 141 1.79 12.16 5.66
CA LEU A 141 0.99 13.28 5.16
C LEU A 141 0.90 13.30 3.64
N ARG A 142 2.00 12.99 2.96
CA ARG A 142 2.15 13.09 1.51
C ARG A 142 1.33 12.05 0.75
N TYR A 143 1.34 10.83 1.25
CA TYR A 143 0.65 9.69 0.66
C TYR A 143 -0.68 9.41 1.36
N GLY A 144 -1.11 10.29 2.28
CA GLY A 144 -2.28 10.10 3.14
C GLY A 144 -3.56 9.73 2.40
N GLU A 145 -3.73 10.16 1.15
CA GLU A 145 -4.91 9.85 0.35
C GLU A 145 -4.96 8.41 -0.18
N TYR A 146 -3.91 7.61 0.01
CA TYR A 146 -3.88 6.24 -0.51
C TYR A 146 -4.81 5.35 0.30
N ASP A 147 -5.50 4.44 -0.40
CA ASP A 147 -6.39 3.44 0.15
C ASP A 147 -5.66 2.58 1.19
N PHE A 148 -4.36 2.33 1.00
CA PHE A 148 -3.50 1.73 2.03
C PHE A 148 -3.70 2.39 3.40
N TYR A 149 -3.61 3.72 3.51
CA TYR A 149 -3.82 4.39 4.79
C TYR A 149 -5.28 4.48 5.18
N ARG A 150 -6.18 4.65 4.22
CA ARG A 150 -7.63 4.61 4.49
C ARG A 150 -8.03 3.34 5.22
N PHE A 151 -7.47 2.19 4.83
CA PHE A 151 -7.81 0.88 5.38
C PHE A 151 -6.91 0.44 6.54
N PHE A 152 -5.64 0.85 6.58
CA PHE A 152 -4.70 0.40 7.60
C PHE A 152 -4.32 1.44 8.65
N LEU A 153 -4.60 2.73 8.45
CA LEU A 153 -4.25 3.84 9.35
C LEU A 153 -5.50 4.58 9.88
N TYR A 154 -6.38 5.01 8.98
CA TYR A 154 -7.51 5.88 9.32
C TYR A 154 -8.73 5.25 10.00
N PRO A 155 -8.87 3.92 10.12
CA PRO A 155 -9.88 3.34 11.00
C PRO A 155 -9.61 3.63 12.49
N TRP A 156 -8.34 3.84 12.87
CA TRP A 156 -7.94 4.02 14.28
C TRP A 156 -7.47 5.43 14.61
N MET A 157 -7.13 6.24 13.62
CA MET A 157 -6.59 7.58 13.85
C MET A 157 -6.99 8.56 12.77
N ASP A 158 -7.29 9.79 13.15
CA ASP A 158 -7.56 10.83 12.18
C ASP A 158 -6.28 11.37 11.54
N LYS A 159 -6.41 11.76 10.26
CA LYS A 159 -5.31 12.36 9.50
C LYS A 159 -4.69 13.57 10.21
N LYS A 160 -5.51 14.37 10.91
CA LYS A 160 -5.07 15.53 11.70
C LYS A 160 -4.16 15.15 12.88
N THR A 161 -4.33 13.96 13.43
CA THR A 161 -3.54 13.44 14.56
C THR A 161 -2.09 13.23 14.13
N ILE A 162 -1.85 12.63 12.96
CA ILE A 162 -0.52 12.53 12.35
C ILE A 162 0.03 13.91 11.97
N ALA A 163 -0.83 14.80 11.48
CA ALA A 163 -0.42 16.15 11.12
C ALA A 163 0.07 16.97 12.32
N ASN A 164 -0.33 16.63 13.54
CA ASN A 164 0.06 17.35 14.76
C ASN A 164 1.11 16.61 15.60
N SER A 165 1.39 15.34 15.29
CA SER A 165 2.27 14.51 16.12
C SER A 165 3.75 14.85 15.99
N SER A 166 4.54 14.42 16.96
CA SER A 166 5.99 14.44 16.85
C SER A 166 6.48 13.50 15.71
N PRO A 167 7.66 13.76 15.14
CA PRO A 167 8.24 12.84 14.16
C PRO A 167 8.58 11.46 14.74
N GLN A 168 8.92 11.38 16.03
CA GLN A 168 9.14 10.12 16.76
C GLN A 168 7.84 9.30 16.82
N PHE A 169 6.71 9.95 17.08
CA PHE A 169 5.41 9.29 17.05
C PHE A 169 5.07 8.77 15.65
N ALA A 170 5.27 9.59 14.62
CA ALA A 170 5.06 9.18 13.23
C ALA A 170 5.94 7.97 12.84
N LYS A 171 7.17 7.89 13.36
CA LYS A 171 8.03 6.71 13.16
C LYS A 171 7.40 5.46 13.77
N LYS A 172 6.85 5.53 14.98
CA LYS A 172 6.17 4.39 15.61
C LYS A 172 4.95 3.94 14.79
N VAL A 173 4.20 4.90 14.25
CA VAL A 173 3.10 4.60 13.31
C VAL A 173 3.60 3.86 12.08
N HIS A 174 4.71 4.29 11.47
CA HIS A 174 5.31 3.55 10.34
C HIS A 174 5.77 2.15 10.71
N ASP A 175 6.42 2.00 11.86
CA ASP A 175 6.88 0.69 12.34
C ASP A 175 5.67 -0.25 12.48
N LEU A 176 4.55 0.21 13.05
CA LEU A 176 3.31 -0.57 13.15
C LEU A 176 2.68 -0.88 11.79
N LEU A 177 2.64 0.08 10.87
CA LEU A 177 2.14 -0.16 9.51
C LEU A 177 3.00 -1.18 8.76
N SER A 178 4.30 -1.21 9.02
CA SER A 178 5.21 -2.24 8.51
C SER A 178 4.88 -3.62 9.08
N ASP A 179 4.66 -3.72 10.40
CA ASP A 179 4.23 -4.97 11.06
C ASP A 179 2.94 -5.52 10.46
N ILE A 180 1.96 -4.63 10.28
CA ILE A 180 0.67 -4.94 9.66
C ILE A 180 0.87 -5.42 8.22
N GLY A 181 1.65 -4.69 7.42
CA GLY A 181 1.95 -5.05 6.04
C GLY A 181 2.61 -6.43 5.91
N GLN A 182 3.60 -6.73 6.75
CA GLN A 182 4.27 -8.03 6.78
C GLN A 182 3.35 -9.18 7.20
N TYR A 183 2.47 -8.94 8.18
CA TYR A 183 1.49 -9.94 8.58
C TYR A 183 0.49 -10.23 7.45
N VAL A 184 -0.05 -9.17 6.84
CA VAL A 184 -0.97 -9.28 5.70
C VAL A 184 -0.30 -9.99 4.53
N GLU A 185 0.94 -9.62 4.18
CA GLU A 185 1.73 -10.30 3.15
C GLU A 185 1.84 -11.80 3.45
N LYS A 186 2.26 -12.18 4.67
CA LYS A 186 2.39 -13.59 5.05
C LYS A 186 1.07 -14.35 4.94
N CYS A 187 -0.03 -13.77 5.40
CA CYS A 187 -1.36 -14.37 5.29
C CYS A 187 -1.79 -14.51 3.82
N LEU A 188 -1.61 -13.47 3.01
CA LEU A 188 -1.93 -13.49 1.59
C LEU A 188 -1.08 -14.50 0.84
N LEU A 189 0.23 -14.58 1.08
CA LEU A 189 1.10 -15.60 0.48
C LEU A 189 0.69 -17.02 0.89
N SER A 190 0.41 -17.25 2.18
CA SER A 190 -0.06 -18.56 2.63
C SER A 190 -1.35 -18.99 1.91
N SER A 191 -2.19 -18.02 1.55
CA SER A 191 -3.42 -18.25 0.79
C SER A 191 -3.21 -18.44 -0.71
N LEU A 192 -2.30 -17.65 -1.29
CA LEU A 192 -1.91 -17.72 -2.69
C LEU A 192 -1.27 -19.09 -2.96
N TYR A 193 -0.36 -19.56 -2.12
CA TYR A 193 0.30 -20.86 -2.32
C TYR A 193 -0.60 -22.07 -1.99
N GLY A 194 -1.67 -21.91 -1.19
CA GLY A 194 -2.43 -23.05 -0.65
C GLY A 194 -3.69 -23.48 -1.43
N SER A 195 -4.51 -22.56 -1.95
CA SER A 195 -5.82 -22.95 -2.50
C SER A 195 -6.41 -22.00 -3.54
N LEU A 196 -6.24 -20.68 -3.37
CA LEU A 196 -6.87 -19.70 -4.27
C LEU A 196 -6.19 -19.65 -5.63
N LEU A 197 -4.85 -19.68 -5.68
CA LEU A 197 -4.09 -19.68 -6.93
C LEU A 197 -4.24 -21.02 -7.65
N SER A 198 -4.28 -22.14 -6.91
CA SER A 198 -4.60 -23.46 -7.48
C SER A 198 -6.01 -23.50 -8.06
N LEU A 199 -7.01 -22.90 -7.41
CA LEU A 199 -8.35 -22.77 -7.95
C LEU A 199 -8.37 -21.84 -9.17
N MET A 200 -7.67 -20.71 -9.14
CA MET A 200 -7.55 -19.79 -10.28
C MET A 200 -6.84 -20.44 -11.47
N PHE A 201 -5.74 -21.16 -11.25
CA PHE A 201 -5.03 -21.91 -12.29
C PHE A 201 -5.82 -23.10 -12.78
N LYS A 202 -6.48 -23.85 -11.89
CA LYS A 202 -7.38 -24.94 -12.29
C LYS A 202 -8.54 -24.43 -13.13
N LYS A 203 -9.16 -23.31 -12.73
CA LYS A 203 -10.22 -22.67 -13.54
C LYS A 203 -9.65 -22.08 -14.83
N TYR A 204 -8.40 -21.60 -14.84
CA TYR A 204 -7.75 -21.16 -16.06
C TYR A 204 -7.46 -22.35 -17.01
N ASP A 205 -6.96 -23.47 -16.50
CA ASP A 205 -6.63 -24.69 -17.26
C ASP A 205 -7.87 -25.45 -17.73
N ASP A 206 -8.89 -25.58 -16.88
CA ASP A 206 -10.18 -26.21 -17.20
C ASP A 206 -10.88 -25.45 -18.34
N TYR A 207 -10.71 -24.12 -18.42
CA TYR A 207 -11.29 -23.28 -19.45
C TYR A 207 -10.38 -23.03 -20.66
N GLN A 208 -9.04 -23.09 -20.54
CA GLN A 208 -8.14 -23.17 -21.71
C GLN A 208 -8.43 -24.43 -22.54
N LYS A 209 -8.94 -25.49 -21.91
CA LYS A 209 -9.45 -26.70 -22.58
C LYS A 209 -10.88 -26.55 -23.14
N GLY A 210 -11.57 -25.46 -22.79
CA GLY A 210 -12.96 -25.18 -23.16
C GLY A 210 -13.11 -23.76 -23.69
N ILE A 211 -12.37 -23.44 -24.76
CA ILE A 211 -12.72 -22.32 -25.64
C ILE A 211 -14.21 -22.51 -25.99
N ASP A 212 -15.06 -21.55 -25.64
CA ASP A 212 -16.47 -21.63 -26.02
C ASP A 212 -16.59 -21.70 -27.55
N ALA A 213 -17.76 -22.08 -28.07
CA ALA A 213 -17.97 -22.21 -29.51
C ALA A 213 -17.63 -20.92 -30.32
N ASN A 214 -17.42 -19.79 -29.63
CA ASN A 214 -17.15 -18.47 -30.20
C ASN A 214 -15.70 -17.99 -30.01
N GLY A 215 -14.81 -18.78 -29.39
CA GLY A 215 -13.41 -18.39 -29.24
C GLY A 215 -13.07 -17.55 -27.99
N ILE A 216 -14.03 -17.29 -27.08
CA ILE A 216 -13.87 -16.31 -25.99
C ILE A 216 -13.42 -17.00 -24.69
N ASN A 217 -12.33 -16.49 -24.11
CA ASN A 217 -11.87 -16.89 -22.78
C ASN A 217 -12.41 -15.92 -21.71
N HIS A 218 -13.53 -16.28 -21.07
CA HIS A 218 -14.18 -15.47 -20.03
C HIS A 218 -13.28 -15.18 -18.80
N VAL A 219 -12.35 -16.09 -18.48
CA VAL A 219 -11.39 -15.86 -17.38
C VAL A 219 -10.37 -14.80 -17.77
N GLU A 220 -9.82 -14.86 -18.98
CA GLU A 220 -8.90 -13.85 -19.50
C GLU A 220 -9.59 -12.49 -19.69
N SER A 221 -10.84 -12.48 -20.16
CA SER A 221 -11.68 -11.28 -20.23
C SER A 221 -11.89 -10.66 -18.84
N LEU A 222 -12.27 -11.48 -17.85
CA LEU A 222 -12.42 -11.04 -16.46
C LEU A 222 -11.10 -10.50 -15.90
N PHE A 223 -9.97 -11.17 -16.13
CA PHE A 223 -8.66 -10.67 -15.70
C PHE A 223 -8.28 -9.37 -16.41
N LYS A 224 -8.53 -9.22 -17.72
CA LYS A 224 -8.31 -7.95 -18.43
C LYS A 224 -9.18 -6.83 -17.89
N LYS A 225 -10.42 -7.12 -17.49
CA LYS A 225 -11.32 -6.14 -16.85
C LYS A 225 -10.87 -5.79 -15.43
N LEU A 226 -10.24 -6.73 -14.70
CA LEU A 226 -9.70 -6.54 -13.36
C LEU A 226 -8.29 -5.93 -13.34
N ASP A 227 -7.54 -6.06 -14.43
CA ASP A 227 -6.19 -5.53 -14.61
C ASP A 227 -6.24 -4.03 -14.94
N TYR A 228 -6.11 -3.22 -13.88
CA TYR A 228 -6.08 -1.75 -13.94
C TYR A 228 -4.95 -1.17 -14.80
N SER A 229 -3.98 -1.97 -15.25
CA SER A 229 -2.83 -1.47 -16.00
C SER A 229 -3.13 -1.07 -17.45
N LYS A 230 -4.30 -1.42 -18.00
CA LYS A 230 -4.64 -1.20 -19.43
C LYS A 230 -5.69 -0.11 -19.71
N VAL A 231 -6.19 0.61 -18.70
CA VAL A 231 -7.15 1.71 -18.92
C VAL A 231 -6.49 3.00 -19.46
N THR A 232 -5.16 3.05 -19.55
CA THR A 232 -4.46 4.14 -20.23
C THR A 232 -3.88 3.68 -21.55
N ASP A 233 -4.71 3.67 -22.59
CA ASP A 233 -4.37 4.07 -23.96
C ASP A 233 -5.46 3.55 -24.90
N ASN A 234 -6.59 4.26 -24.99
CA ASN A 234 -7.34 4.36 -26.23
C ASN A 234 -8.29 5.57 -26.16
N LYS A 235 -8.16 6.44 -27.16
CA LYS A 235 -9.10 7.54 -27.41
C LYS A 235 -10.45 6.95 -27.86
N SER A 236 -11.50 7.71 -27.56
CA SER A 236 -12.88 7.62 -28.09
C SER A 236 -13.67 6.33 -27.81
N ALA A 237 -14.34 6.32 -26.67
CA ALA A 237 -15.78 6.06 -26.55
C ALA A 237 -16.15 6.40 -25.10
N THR A 238 -17.07 7.32 -24.88
CA THR A 238 -17.58 7.66 -23.55
C THR A 238 -18.28 6.43 -22.96
N PRO A 239 -17.82 5.83 -21.83
CA PRO A 239 -18.61 4.85 -21.10
C PRO A 239 -19.23 5.52 -19.85
N PRO A 240 -20.38 5.01 -19.37
CA PRO A 240 -21.20 5.68 -18.39
C PRO A 240 -20.71 5.42 -16.95
N GLY A 241 -20.63 6.48 -16.15
CA GLY A 241 -20.56 6.40 -14.69
C GLY A 241 -19.15 6.28 -14.11
N ASN A 242 -18.68 7.38 -13.52
CA ASN A 242 -17.53 7.40 -12.62
C ASN A 242 -17.76 6.46 -11.44
N ASN A 243 -17.22 5.24 -11.50
CA ASN A 243 -17.04 4.38 -10.32
C ASN A 243 -15.58 4.48 -9.89
N GLU A 244 -15.30 5.42 -8.99
CA GLU A 244 -13.95 5.68 -8.46
C GLU A 244 -13.37 4.51 -7.63
N ASP A 245 -14.15 3.47 -7.33
CA ASP A 245 -13.74 2.39 -6.42
C ASP A 245 -13.09 1.17 -7.10
N GLY A 246 -13.01 1.11 -8.44
CA GLY A 246 -12.45 -0.08 -9.10
C GLY A 246 -13.16 -1.37 -8.67
N ILE A 247 -14.48 -1.32 -8.60
CA ILE A 247 -15.35 -2.48 -8.50
C ILE A 247 -16.04 -2.54 -9.85
N ILE A 248 -15.77 -3.60 -10.62
CA ILE A 248 -16.55 -3.86 -11.83
C ILE A 248 -17.96 -4.16 -11.34
N PRO A 249 -18.97 -3.33 -11.66
CA PRO A 249 -20.33 -3.64 -11.23
C PRO A 249 -20.72 -4.96 -11.87
N LEU A 250 -21.36 -5.86 -11.12
CA LEU A 250 -21.72 -7.20 -11.60
C LEU A 250 -22.54 -7.17 -12.90
N SER A 251 -23.20 -6.04 -13.19
CA SER A 251 -23.92 -5.77 -14.45
C SER A 251 -23.02 -5.66 -15.69
N TYR A 252 -21.71 -5.50 -15.54
CA TYR A 252 -20.71 -5.45 -16.62
C TYR A 252 -20.01 -6.79 -16.86
N LEU A 253 -20.32 -7.78 -16.02
CA LEU A 253 -19.87 -9.15 -16.21
C LEU A 253 -20.95 -9.90 -16.98
N ASP A 254 -20.54 -10.65 -18.00
CA ASP A 254 -21.44 -11.62 -18.59
C ASP A 254 -21.80 -12.72 -17.56
N PRO A 255 -22.83 -13.54 -17.79
CA PRO A 255 -23.26 -14.55 -16.82
C PRO A 255 -22.15 -15.53 -16.40
N ASN A 256 -21.23 -15.87 -17.31
CA ASN A 256 -20.12 -16.79 -17.04
C ASN A 256 -19.03 -16.11 -16.20
N GLU A 257 -18.65 -14.88 -16.57
CA GLU A 257 -17.72 -14.04 -15.81
C GLU A 257 -18.25 -13.77 -14.39
N ASN A 258 -19.55 -13.49 -14.24
CA ASN A 258 -20.20 -13.25 -12.96
C ASN A 258 -20.16 -14.50 -12.07
N LYS A 259 -20.46 -15.67 -12.64
CA LYS A 259 -20.34 -16.95 -11.92
C LYS A 259 -18.92 -17.21 -11.43
N ILE A 260 -17.92 -17.00 -12.29
CA ILE A 260 -16.50 -17.16 -11.95
C ILE A 260 -16.09 -16.16 -10.85
N TYR A 261 -16.48 -14.89 -11.00
CA TYR A 261 -16.22 -13.84 -10.02
C TYR A 261 -16.81 -14.19 -8.65
N ASN A 262 -18.05 -14.68 -8.61
CA ASN A 262 -18.71 -15.06 -7.35
C ASN A 262 -18.04 -16.28 -6.69
N GLU A 263 -17.62 -17.29 -7.45
CA GLU A 263 -16.89 -18.44 -6.92
C GLU A 263 -15.53 -18.03 -6.30
N ILE A 264 -14.82 -17.12 -6.96
CA ILE A 264 -13.58 -16.53 -6.46
C ILE A 264 -13.87 -15.69 -5.21
N ALA A 265 -14.91 -14.84 -5.24
CA ALA A 265 -15.29 -13.97 -4.15
C ALA A 265 -15.72 -14.72 -2.88
N VAL A 266 -16.43 -15.85 -3.01
CA VAL A 266 -16.83 -16.71 -1.88
C VAL A 266 -15.62 -17.41 -1.27
N SER A 267 -14.75 -17.99 -2.10
CA SER A 267 -13.51 -18.63 -1.64
C SER A 267 -12.58 -17.61 -0.96
N ARG A 268 -12.51 -16.39 -1.52
CA ARG A 268 -11.84 -15.21 -0.96
C ARG A 268 -12.40 -14.84 0.40
N TYR A 269 -13.72 -14.70 0.53
CA TYR A 269 -14.32 -14.29 1.80
C TYR A 269 -14.04 -15.29 2.91
N LYS A 270 -14.16 -16.60 2.65
CA LYS A 270 -13.84 -17.63 3.63
C LYS A 270 -12.40 -17.55 4.12
N LEU A 271 -11.47 -17.26 3.21
CA LEU A 271 -10.05 -17.20 3.53
C LEU A 271 -9.64 -15.88 4.19
N LEU A 272 -10.10 -14.73 3.69
CA LEU A 272 -9.84 -13.43 4.30
C LEU A 272 -10.63 -13.23 5.60
N ALA A 273 -11.76 -13.91 5.81
CA ALA A 273 -12.45 -13.93 7.10
C ALA A 273 -11.58 -14.55 8.21
N SER A 274 -10.60 -15.40 7.86
CA SER A 274 -9.62 -15.90 8.82
C SER A 274 -8.55 -14.87 9.21
N LEU A 275 -8.35 -13.80 8.42
CA LEU A 275 -7.51 -12.66 8.82
C LEU A 275 -8.22 -11.88 9.94
N ASN A 276 -7.68 -12.00 11.14
CA ASN A 276 -8.21 -11.29 12.30
C ASN A 276 -7.74 -9.82 12.32
N LEU A 277 -8.18 -9.03 11.35
CA LEU A 277 -7.85 -7.60 11.24
C LEU A 277 -8.25 -6.83 12.50
N LYS A 278 -9.36 -7.24 13.14
CA LYS A 278 -9.82 -6.67 14.42
C LYS A 278 -8.76 -6.82 15.51
N SER A 279 -8.22 -8.01 15.72
CA SER A 279 -7.12 -8.26 16.66
C SER A 279 -5.85 -7.49 16.28
N MET A 280 -5.54 -7.37 14.98
CA MET A 280 -4.39 -6.58 14.53
C MET A 280 -4.54 -5.09 14.89
N TYR A 281 -5.71 -4.50 14.64
CA TYR A 281 -5.97 -3.11 14.99
C TYR A 281 -5.88 -2.90 16.50
N TYR A 282 -6.38 -3.84 17.31
CA TYR A 282 -6.21 -3.78 18.76
C TYR A 282 -4.77 -3.86 19.21
N ARG A 283 -3.99 -4.78 18.64
CA ARG A 283 -2.57 -4.87 18.93
C ARG A 283 -1.84 -3.57 18.57
N ALA A 284 -2.19 -2.94 17.45
CA ALA A 284 -1.60 -1.68 17.02
C ALA A 284 -1.94 -0.54 18.01
N VAL A 285 -3.21 -0.38 18.38
CA VAL A 285 -3.63 0.63 19.37
C VAL A 285 -2.98 0.39 20.72
N PHE A 286 -3.00 -0.85 21.21
CA PHE A 286 -2.34 -1.20 22.47
C PHE A 286 -0.84 -0.87 22.42
N SER A 287 -0.15 -1.17 21.32
CA SER A 287 1.27 -0.86 21.16
C SER A 287 1.56 0.64 21.14
N LEU A 288 0.63 1.46 20.64
CA LEU A 288 0.75 2.92 20.70
C LEU A 288 0.57 3.45 22.13
N VAL A 289 -0.39 2.90 22.89
CA VAL A 289 -0.69 3.34 24.26
C VAL A 289 0.37 2.88 25.26
N SER A 290 0.80 1.63 25.18
CA SER A 290 1.80 1.03 26.08
C SER A 290 3.23 1.40 25.72
N GLY A 291 3.46 1.89 24.50
CA GLY A 291 4.78 2.34 24.06
C GLY A 291 5.23 3.62 24.76
N ASP A 292 6.55 3.82 24.85
CA ASP A 292 7.16 5.01 25.43
C ASP A 292 6.99 6.26 24.52
N ILE A 293 5.80 6.84 24.50
CA ILE A 293 5.47 8.05 23.73
C ILE A 293 5.52 9.29 24.63
N LYS A 294 5.90 10.42 24.03
CA LYS A 294 5.95 11.71 24.74
C LYS A 294 4.56 12.14 25.19
N ASP A 295 4.50 12.91 26.28
CA ASP A 295 3.23 13.39 26.84
C ASP A 295 2.46 14.32 25.89
N GLU A 296 3.16 15.07 25.04
CA GLU A 296 2.55 15.87 23.98
C GLU A 296 1.74 14.99 23.00
N ASP A 297 2.31 13.88 22.55
CA ASP A 297 1.65 12.93 21.65
C ASP A 297 0.51 12.21 22.35
N LYS A 298 0.67 11.85 23.63
CA LYS A 298 -0.43 11.30 24.46
C LYS A 298 -1.62 12.24 24.52
N ARG A 299 -1.40 13.54 24.65
CA ARG A 299 -2.48 14.55 24.66
C ARG A 299 -3.20 14.61 23.32
N ILE A 300 -2.47 14.55 22.21
CA ILE A 300 -3.05 14.53 20.87
C ILE A 300 -3.91 13.26 20.68
N LEU A 301 -3.41 12.10 21.08
CA LEU A 301 -4.17 10.83 21.03
C LEU A 301 -5.44 10.87 21.91
N LYS A 302 -5.34 11.48 23.09
CA LYS A 302 -6.48 11.74 23.97
C LYS A 302 -7.44 12.78 23.43
N GLN A 303 -7.20 13.41 22.29
CA GLN A 303 -8.15 14.30 21.63
C GLN A 303 -8.78 13.66 20.40
N ASP A 304 -8.11 12.67 19.80
CA ASP A 304 -8.61 11.91 18.65
C ASP A 304 -9.83 11.04 19.02
N LEU A 305 -10.97 11.31 18.39
CA LEU A 305 -12.22 10.63 18.68
C LEU A 305 -12.22 9.16 18.21
N LYS A 306 -11.59 8.86 17.07
CA LYS A 306 -11.49 7.47 16.57
C LYS A 306 -10.61 6.63 17.47
N PHE A 307 -9.47 7.18 17.86
CA PHE A 307 -8.54 6.53 18.76
C PHE A 307 -9.20 6.25 20.12
N LYS A 308 -9.90 7.24 20.68
CA LYS A 308 -10.69 7.09 21.91
C LYS A 308 -11.72 5.97 21.81
N LYS A 309 -12.54 5.96 20.76
CA LYS A 309 -13.57 4.93 20.57
C LYS A 309 -12.95 3.53 20.53
N MET A 310 -11.86 3.37 19.78
CA MET A 310 -11.13 2.11 19.70
C MET A 310 -10.56 1.67 21.05
N LEU A 311 -9.99 2.61 21.81
CA LEU A 311 -9.46 2.36 23.15
C LEU A 311 -10.55 1.96 24.15
N THR A 312 -11.71 2.62 24.11
CA THR A 312 -12.87 2.28 24.94
C THR A 312 -13.38 0.87 24.63
N GLU A 313 -13.45 0.49 23.35
CA GLU A 313 -13.84 -0.87 22.97
C GLU A 313 -12.84 -1.91 23.49
N LEU A 314 -11.54 -1.62 23.37
CA LEU A 314 -10.45 -2.44 23.91
C LEU A 314 -10.57 -2.65 25.42
N ASN A 315 -10.76 -1.57 26.17
CA ASN A 315 -10.92 -1.63 27.62
C ASN A 315 -12.17 -2.43 28.02
N SER A 316 -13.29 -2.25 27.29
CA SER A 316 -14.53 -2.98 27.56
C SER A 316 -14.36 -4.48 27.31
N GLN A 317 -13.67 -4.87 26.23
CA GLN A 317 -13.38 -6.28 25.95
C GLN A 317 -12.41 -6.89 26.96
N PHE A 318 -11.38 -6.14 27.35
CA PHE A 318 -10.45 -6.58 28.37
C PHE A 318 -11.16 -6.84 29.70
N GLN A 319 -11.98 -5.89 30.15
CA GLN A 319 -12.76 -6.02 31.39
C GLN A 319 -13.71 -7.22 31.32
N ASN A 320 -14.48 -7.36 30.23
CA ASN A 320 -15.38 -8.51 30.05
C ASN A 320 -14.63 -9.85 30.11
N ASN A 321 -13.43 -9.94 29.53
CA ASN A 321 -12.63 -11.16 29.56
C ASN A 321 -12.05 -11.43 30.96
N CYS A 322 -11.64 -10.40 31.70
CA CYS A 322 -11.24 -10.55 33.09
C CYS A 322 -12.42 -11.02 33.95
N ASP A 323 -13.59 -10.42 33.80
CA ASP A 323 -14.79 -10.78 34.56
C ASP A 323 -15.26 -12.22 34.26
N LEU A 324 -14.98 -12.75 33.07
CA LEU A 324 -15.21 -14.16 32.70
C LEU A 324 -14.18 -15.13 33.30
N LEU A 325 -12.96 -14.68 33.57
CA LEU A 325 -11.90 -15.49 34.18
C LEU A 325 -12.00 -15.53 35.72
N TYR A 326 -12.70 -14.56 36.32
CA TYR A 326 -12.91 -14.46 37.77
C TYR A 326 -14.34 -14.84 38.22
N LYS A 327 -15.12 -15.44 37.32
CA LYS A 327 -16.35 -16.18 37.63
C LYS A 327 -16.08 -17.67 37.52
#